data_AF-A0A3C2E405-F1
#
_entry.id   AF-A0A3C2E405-F1
#
_cell.length_a   1.000
_cell.length_b   1.000
_cell.length_c   1.000
_cell.angle_alpha   90.00
_cell.angle_beta   90.00
_cell.angle_gamma   90.00
#
_symmetry.space_group_name_H-M   'P 1'
#
loop_
_entity.id
_entity.type
_entity.pdbx_description
1 polymer ?
#
loop_
_entity_poly.entity_id
_entity_poly.type
_entity_poly.pdbx_seq_one_letter_code
_entity_poly.pdbx_strand_id
1 'polypeptide(L)'
;MQLLEGPESAVERIFSSIARDNRHTGVVRIHSETDVEREFADWSMGYSLIEDPRAPSGDKWFPLTNEILRKHLPETLSPLVRNLFTSFLSVPRAAE
;
A
#
# COMPACT_ATOMS: atom_id res chain seq x y z
N MET A 1 2.73 -0.62 4.95
CA MET A 1 1.30 -0.84 4.69
C MET A 1 1.13 -1.20 3.23
N GLN A 2 0.26 -2.15 2.91
CA GLN A 2 0.05 -2.66 1.55
C GLN A 2 -1.44 -2.86 1.31
N LEU A 3 -1.90 -2.57 0.09
CA LEU A 3 -3.25 -2.86 -0.38
C LEU A 3 -3.14 -3.85 -1.55
N LEU A 4 -4.02 -4.84 -1.58
CA LEU A 4 -4.07 -5.90 -2.60
C LEU A 4 -5.46 -5.92 -3.24
N GLU A 5 -5.52 -5.91 -4.57
CA GLU A 5 -6.76 -6.00 -5.33
C GLU A 5 -6.69 -7.12 -6.37
N GLY A 6 -7.78 -7.88 -6.50
CA GLY A 6 -7.92 -8.93 -7.50
C GLY A 6 -8.94 -9.98 -7.06
N PRO A 7 -8.99 -11.12 -7.76
CA PRO A 7 -9.84 -12.24 -7.37
C PRO A 7 -9.53 -12.68 -5.94
N GLU A 8 -10.58 -12.93 -5.14
CA GLU A 8 -10.47 -13.26 -3.71
C GLU A 8 -9.44 -14.36 -3.44
N SER A 9 -9.51 -15.48 -4.17
CA SER A 9 -8.58 -16.60 -4.03
C SER A 9 -7.12 -16.23 -4.33
N ALA A 10 -6.90 -15.29 -5.25
CA ALA A 10 -5.57 -14.80 -5.59
C ALA A 10 -5.03 -13.88 -4.48
N VAL A 11 -5.87 -12.97 -3.97
CA VAL A 11 -5.53 -12.05 -2.87
C VAL A 11 -5.20 -12.84 -1.60
N GLU A 12 -6.04 -13.78 -1.19
CA GLU A 12 -5.83 -14.56 0.04
C GLU A 12 -4.57 -15.44 -0.03
N ARG A 13 -4.29 -16.03 -1.21
CA ARG A 13 -3.05 -16.79 -1.42
C ARG A 13 -1.82 -15.89 -1.30
N ILE A 14 -1.84 -14.70 -1.90
CA ILE A 14 -0.73 -13.74 -1.83
C ILE A 14 -0.55 -13.22 -0.41
N PHE A 15 -1.64 -12.84 0.26
CA PHE A 15 -1.62 -12.40 1.65
C PHE A 15 -1.03 -13.47 2.57
N SER A 16 -1.43 -14.73 2.42
CA SER A 16 -0.86 -15.87 3.17
C SER A 16 0.63 -16.11 2.90
N SER A 17 1.11 -15.78 1.69
CA SER A 17 2.54 -15.82 1.37
C SER A 17 3.28 -14.68 2.05
N ILE A 18 2.72 -13.47 1.99
CA ILE A 18 3.28 -12.28 2.62
C ILE A 18 3.36 -12.50 4.12
N ALA A 19 2.28 -12.91 4.78
CA ALA A 19 2.22 -13.07 6.25
C ALA A 19 3.23 -14.07 6.84
N ARG A 20 3.79 -14.98 6.02
CA ARG A 20 4.82 -15.95 6.44
C ARG A 20 6.25 -15.52 6.11
N ASP A 21 6.40 -14.37 5.47
CA ASP A 21 7.70 -13.85 5.06
C ASP A 21 8.50 -13.35 6.27
N ASN A 22 9.73 -13.86 6.41
CA ASN A 22 10.58 -13.55 7.57
C ASN A 22 11.17 -12.13 7.56
N ARG A 23 10.98 -11.36 6.47
CA ARG A 23 11.45 -9.98 6.35
C ARG A 23 10.59 -8.98 7.14
N HIS A 24 9.44 -9.41 7.68
CA HIS A 24 8.59 -8.59 8.54
C HIS A 24 7.96 -9.43 9.66
N THR A 25 7.37 -8.74 10.63
CA THR A 25 6.63 -9.34 11.76
C THR A 25 5.40 -8.50 12.08
N GLY A 26 4.42 -9.08 12.79
CA GLY A 26 3.26 -8.33 13.28
C GLY A 26 2.31 -7.87 12.17
N VAL A 27 2.09 -8.73 11.16
CA VAL A 27 1.16 -8.43 10.07
C VAL A 27 -0.27 -8.39 10.60
N VAL A 28 -0.97 -7.29 10.32
CA VAL A 28 -2.38 -7.08 10.69
C VAL A 28 -3.18 -6.69 9.46
N ARG A 29 -4.34 -7.33 9.26
CA ARG A 29 -5.31 -6.93 8.24
C ARG A 29 -6.16 -5.78 8.77
N ILE A 30 -5.99 -4.60 8.19
CA ILE A 30 -6.69 -3.38 8.60
C ILE A 30 -8.11 -3.34 8.03
N HIS A 31 -8.27 -3.73 6.77
CA HIS A 31 -9.54 -3.69 6.05
C HIS A 31 -9.56 -4.74 4.92
N SER A 32 -10.76 -5.21 4.56
CA SER A 32 -11.01 -6.17 3.48
C SER A 32 -12.45 -5.99 2.99
N GLU A 33 -12.65 -5.95 1.68
CA GLU A 33 -13.95 -5.77 1.05
C GLU A 33 -14.04 -6.61 -0.23
N THR A 34 -15.26 -6.94 -0.67
CA THR A 34 -15.56 -7.69 -1.91
C THR A 34 -16.43 -6.86 -2.85
N ASP A 35 -16.56 -7.28 -4.11
CA ASP A 35 -17.43 -6.63 -5.11
C ASP A 35 -17.06 -5.16 -5.40
N VAL A 36 -15.78 -4.80 -5.25
CA VAL A 36 -15.24 -3.48 -5.56
C VAL A 36 -14.65 -3.43 -6.96
N GLU A 37 -14.78 -2.28 -7.63
CA GLU A 37 -14.05 -2.02 -8.87
C GLU A 37 -12.55 -1.86 -8.59
N ARG A 38 -11.70 -2.30 -9.53
CA ARG A 38 -10.25 -2.23 -9.36
C ARG A 38 -9.77 -0.79 -9.49
N GLU A 39 -9.32 -0.19 -8.39
CA GLU A 39 -8.89 1.21 -8.38
C GLU A 39 -7.43 1.35 -8.87
N PHE A 40 -6.62 0.29 -8.80
CA PHE A 40 -5.22 0.28 -9.26
C PHE A 40 -5.02 -0.59 -10.51
N ALA A 41 -5.89 -0.45 -11.51
CA ALA A 41 -5.85 -1.26 -12.73
C ALA A 41 -4.60 -1.02 -13.60
N ASP A 42 -4.06 0.19 -13.62
CA ASP A 42 -2.97 0.59 -14.53
C ASP A 42 -1.57 0.11 -14.10
N TRP A 43 -1.45 -0.54 -12.93
CA TRP A 43 -0.16 -0.92 -12.36
C TRP A 43 -0.24 -2.22 -11.55
N SER A 44 0.82 -3.04 -11.65
CA SER A 44 0.88 -4.34 -10.99
C SER A 44 1.25 -4.26 -9.51
N MET A 45 2.11 -3.32 -9.14
CA MET A 45 2.47 -2.99 -7.75
C MET A 45 3.22 -1.66 -7.77
N GLY A 46 2.89 -0.76 -6.86
CA GLY A 46 3.71 0.42 -6.61
C GLY A 46 4.00 0.45 -5.13
N TYR A 47 5.22 0.85 -4.81
CA TYR A 47 5.78 0.75 -3.48
C TYR A 47 6.35 2.11 -3.10
N SER A 48 6.47 2.34 -1.79
CA SER A 48 7.19 3.48 -1.23
C SER A 48 8.32 2.95 -0.40
N LEU A 49 9.43 3.66 -0.43
CA LEU A 49 10.38 3.61 0.67
C LEU A 49 10.02 4.77 1.60
N ILE A 50 9.65 4.42 2.84
CA ILE A 50 9.65 5.38 3.94
C ILE A 50 11.13 5.69 4.16
N GLU A 51 11.63 6.75 3.51
CA GLU A 51 13.02 7.22 3.49
C GLU A 51 14.05 6.10 3.72
N ASP A 52 14.34 5.32 2.67
CA ASP A 52 15.49 4.42 2.68
C ASP A 52 16.59 5.03 1.78
N PRO A 53 17.75 5.44 2.32
CA PRO A 53 18.86 5.94 1.52
C PRO A 53 19.42 4.91 0.52
N ARG A 54 18.96 3.65 0.57
CA ARG A 54 19.31 2.57 -0.37
C ARG A 54 18.27 2.36 -1.48
N ALA A 55 17.28 3.24 -1.59
CA ALA A 55 16.27 3.24 -2.64
C ALA A 55 16.89 3.25 -4.06
N PRO A 56 16.53 2.31 -4.96
CA PRO A 56 16.95 2.40 -6.36
C PRO A 56 16.37 3.68 -6.99
N SER A 57 17.24 4.52 -7.53
CA SER A 57 16.85 5.74 -8.25
C SER A 57 16.59 5.40 -9.72
N GLY A 58 15.39 5.64 -10.25
CA GLY A 58 15.08 5.45 -11.67
C GLY A 58 13.64 5.83 -12.03
N ASP A 59 13.37 6.12 -13.30
CA ASP A 59 12.10 6.70 -13.81
C ASP A 59 10.83 5.86 -13.55
N LYS A 60 10.97 4.60 -13.13
CA LYS A 60 9.85 3.72 -12.75
C LYS A 60 9.57 3.67 -11.24
N TRP A 61 10.30 4.47 -10.45
CA TRP A 61 10.43 4.37 -8.99
C TRP A 61 10.19 5.77 -8.42
N PHE A 62 9.00 6.03 -7.87
CA PHE A 62 8.67 7.33 -7.27
C PHE A 62 8.44 7.16 -5.75
N PRO A 63 8.95 8.08 -4.91
CA PRO A 63 8.72 8.03 -3.47
C PRO A 63 7.24 8.32 -3.17
N LEU A 64 6.52 7.47 -2.43
CA LEU A 64 5.16 7.82 -1.97
C LEU A 64 5.28 8.77 -0.76
N THR A 65 5.47 10.05 -1.07
CA THR A 65 5.17 11.14 -0.13
C THR A 65 3.66 11.30 -0.04
N ASN A 66 3.16 11.96 1.02
CA ASN A 66 1.73 12.31 1.10
C ASN A 66 1.26 13.13 -0.12
N GLU A 67 2.16 13.92 -0.70
CA GLU A 67 1.89 14.68 -1.92
C GLU A 67 1.76 13.77 -3.15
N ILE A 68 2.66 12.81 -3.32
CA ILE A 68 2.63 11.85 -4.43
C ILE A 68 1.45 10.89 -4.28
N LEU A 69 1.14 10.44 -3.07
CA LEU A 69 -0.09 9.71 -2.78
C LEU A 69 -1.32 10.52 -3.20
N ARG A 70 -1.46 11.77 -2.74
CA ARG A 70 -2.61 12.59 -3.14
C ARG A 70 -2.74 12.79 -4.65
N LYS A 71 -1.61 12.87 -5.35
CA LYS A 71 -1.54 13.07 -6.80
C LYS A 71 -1.83 11.81 -7.61
N HIS A 72 -1.42 10.64 -7.12
CA HIS A 72 -1.51 9.37 -7.85
C HIS A 72 -2.61 8.43 -7.35
N LEU A 73 -3.23 8.73 -6.20
CA LEU A 73 -4.42 8.03 -5.73
C LEU A 73 -5.62 8.39 -6.64
N PRO A 74 -6.24 7.41 -7.32
CA PRO A 74 -7.46 7.59 -8.10
C PRO A 74 -8.49 8.47 -7.39
N GLU A 75 -9.12 9.40 -8.10
CA GLU A 75 -10.20 10.22 -7.54
C GLU A 75 -11.42 9.37 -7.14
N THR A 76 -11.55 8.19 -7.75
CA THR A 76 -12.59 7.19 -7.49
C THR A 76 -12.39 6.43 -6.17
N LEU A 77 -11.22 6.57 -5.52
CA LEU A 77 -10.91 5.87 -4.27
C LEU A 77 -11.97 6.10 -3.21
N SER A 78 -12.43 4.99 -2.62
CA SER A 78 -13.21 5.01 -1.40
C SER A 78 -12.61 5.99 -0.37
N PRO A 79 -13.43 6.88 0.24
CA PRO A 79 -12.96 7.81 1.26
C PRO A 79 -12.23 7.13 2.42
N LEU A 80 -12.65 5.90 2.78
CA LEU A 80 -12.00 5.11 3.82
C LEU A 80 -10.57 4.73 3.44
N VAL A 81 -10.38 4.19 2.23
CA VAL A 81 -9.05 3.78 1.74
C VAL A 81 -8.14 5.00 1.60
N ARG A 82 -8.65 6.10 1.05
CA ARG A 82 -7.93 7.37 0.95
C ARG A 82 -7.48 7.89 2.32
N ASN A 83 -8.35 7.81 3.32
CA ASN A 83 -8.03 8.23 4.69
C ASN A 83 -7.00 7.30 5.34
N LEU A 84 -7.13 5.98 5.19
CA LEU A 84 -6.16 5.01 5.70
C LEU A 84 -4.74 5.30 5.16
N PHE A 85 -4.60 5.56 3.86
CA PHE A 85 -3.30 5.85 3.24
C PHE A 85 -2.70 7.18 3.67
N THR A 86 -3.52 8.21 3.86
CA THR A 86 -3.01 9.56 4.17
C THR A 86 -2.81 9.83 5.66
N SER A 87 -3.60 9.19 6.53
CA SER A 87 -3.51 9.36 8.00
C SER A 87 -2.50 8.43 8.66
N PHE A 88 -2.38 7.17 8.20
CA PHE A 88 -1.47 6.20 8.83
C PHE A 88 0.00 6.59 8.64
N LEU A 89 0.34 7.21 7.51
CA LEU A 89 1.69 7.67 7.20
C LEU A 89 2.05 9.02 7.84
N SER A 90 1.09 9.72 8.46
CA SER A 90 1.32 11.01 9.12
C SER A 90 1.45 10.90 10.65
N VAL A 91 1.34 9.69 11.22
CA VAL A 91 1.65 9.46 12.63
C VAL A 91 3.17 9.57 12.83
N PRO A 92 3.67 10.50 13.67
CA PRO A 92 5.09 10.55 14.01
C PRO A 92 5.49 9.20 14.63
N ARG A 93 6.53 8.57 14.09
CA ARG A 93 7.12 7.41 14.76
C ARG A 93 7.57 7.88 16.14
N ALA A 94 7.03 7.26 17.19
CA ALA A 94 7.61 7.41 18.52
C ALA A 94 9.08 7.00 18.40
N ALA A 95 9.99 7.91 18.70
CA ALA A 95 11.40 7.62 18.79
C ALA A 95 11.59 6.58 19.90
N GLU A 96 12.19 5.44 19.57
CA GLU A 96 12.81 4.54 20.55
C GLU A 96 14.18 5.08 20.94
#